data_AF-D0CDU3-F1
#
_entry.id   AF-D0CDU3-F1
#
_cell.length_a   1.000
_cell.length_b   1.000
_cell.length_c   1.000
_cell.angle_alpha   90.00
_cell.angle_beta   90.00
_cell.angle_gamma   90.00
#
_symmetry.space_group_name_H-M   'P 1'
#
loop_
_entity.id
_entity.type
_entity.pdbx_description
1 polymer ?
#
loop_
_entity_poly.entity_id
_entity_poly.type
_entity_poly.pdbx_seq_one_letter_code
_entity_poly.pdbx_strand_id
1 'polypeptide(L)'
;MSSGAKIRLYACEEAVLGTTPANPVWYTVRRVTDSLTENVTTEDSSEVVDSRFRQGAVVTEAEVTGQLEFELSLGTFDLFLNVLAFNNWAANALSFGGGVRKSLTLVKVFEDIGQVFIYRGIQVNTGEMTIQTTGKITGNFGLVGSSFTRQQVNPVTNPIPASTRPLVSMPNVEKLLINGQSIQGKACLQTLTINFSNNLEAIRCIGSGKYTPEFYLEKMMDIGVNANFMFSATSASWIDAIKTRDVFTLTFDITDTKGSKYSFNFPQLEVKEANHP
;
A
#
# COMPACT_ATOMS: atom_id res chain seq x y z
N MET A 1 -26.50 -2.21 -12.07
CA MET A 1 -25.07 -2.01 -12.39
C MET A 1 -24.69 -0.61 -11.90
N SER A 2 -23.50 -0.44 -11.32
CA SER A 2 -23.03 0.85 -10.83
C SER A 2 -22.02 1.47 -11.80
N SER A 3 -22.06 2.79 -11.97
CA SER A 3 -21.07 3.54 -12.74
C SER A 3 -19.82 3.83 -11.91
N GLY A 4 -18.62 3.65 -12.49
CA GLY A 4 -17.35 3.96 -11.82
C GLY A 4 -17.28 5.38 -11.25
N ALA A 5 -17.93 6.35 -11.90
CA ALA A 5 -17.99 7.75 -11.45
C ALA A 5 -18.84 7.96 -10.17
N LYS A 6 -19.64 6.98 -9.78
CA LYS A 6 -20.49 6.99 -8.57
C LYS A 6 -19.96 6.10 -7.46
N ILE A 7 -18.74 5.56 -7.64
CA ILE A 7 -18.07 4.74 -6.62
C ILE A 7 -17.06 5.58 -5.87
N ARG A 8 -17.29 5.76 -4.56
CA ARG A 8 -16.38 6.48 -3.67
C ARG A 8 -15.72 5.54 -2.69
N LEU A 9 -14.47 5.82 -2.36
CA LEU A 9 -13.71 5.08 -1.35
C LEU A 9 -13.32 6.05 -0.23
N TYR A 10 -13.55 5.62 1.00
CA TYR A 10 -13.18 6.36 2.20
C TYR A 10 -12.37 5.47 3.12
N ALA A 11 -11.48 6.08 3.91
CA ALA A 11 -10.69 5.40 4.92
C ALA A 11 -10.77 6.16 6.25
N CYS A 12 -10.72 5.44 7.35
CA CYS A 12 -10.40 6.00 8.67
C CYS A 12 -9.44 5.05 9.41
N GLU A 13 -8.62 5.62 10.29
CA GLU A 13 -7.75 4.83 11.17
C GLU A 13 -8.55 4.18 12.29
N GLU A 14 -8.26 2.93 12.60
CA GLU A 14 -8.88 2.19 13.70
C GLU A 14 -8.07 2.37 14.99
N ALA A 15 -8.75 2.69 16.09
CA ALA A 15 -8.12 2.73 17.42
C ALA A 15 -7.87 1.33 17.99
N VAL A 16 -8.69 0.36 17.56
CA VAL A 16 -8.60 -1.07 17.91
C VAL A 16 -8.70 -1.86 16.62
N LEU A 17 -7.75 -2.77 16.39
CA LEU A 17 -7.70 -3.60 15.18
C LEU A 17 -9.05 -4.25 14.88
N GLY A 18 -9.55 -4.10 13.66
CA GLY A 18 -10.80 -4.70 13.21
C GLY A 18 -12.06 -3.93 13.61
N THR A 19 -11.94 -2.81 14.33
CA THR A 19 -13.08 -2.05 14.84
C THR A 19 -13.06 -0.61 14.38
N THR A 20 -14.10 -0.23 13.62
CA THR A 20 -14.34 1.18 13.26
C THR A 20 -14.54 2.01 14.52
N PRO A 21 -13.81 3.12 14.71
CA PRO A 21 -13.99 3.97 15.89
C PRO A 21 -15.42 4.51 16.00
N ALA A 22 -15.87 4.81 17.23
CA ALA A 22 -17.19 5.41 17.46
C ALA A 22 -17.31 6.82 16.85
N ASN A 23 -16.21 7.56 16.79
CA ASN A 23 -16.11 8.89 16.16
C ASN A 23 -15.03 8.86 15.07
N PRO A 24 -15.30 8.26 13.90
CA PRO A 24 -14.30 8.10 12.86
C PRO A 24 -14.01 9.42 12.15
N VAL A 25 -12.73 9.71 11.93
CA VAL A 25 -12.30 10.79 11.03
C VAL A 25 -12.12 10.17 9.64
N TRP A 26 -13.06 10.46 8.75
CA TRP A 26 -13.05 9.91 7.40
C TRP A 26 -12.20 10.75 6.45
N TYR A 27 -11.44 10.07 5.60
CA TYR A 27 -10.69 10.67 4.51
C TYR A 27 -11.18 10.09 3.19
N THR A 28 -11.37 10.96 2.20
CA THR A 28 -11.68 10.54 0.84
C THR A 28 -10.41 10.00 0.18
N VAL A 29 -10.48 8.79 -0.36
CA VAL A 29 -9.34 8.13 -1.02
C VAL A 29 -9.49 8.23 -2.54
N ARG A 30 -8.46 8.75 -3.20
CA ARG A 30 -8.35 8.71 -4.66
C ARG A 30 -7.68 7.40 -5.08
N ARG A 31 -8.15 6.85 -6.19
CA ARG A 31 -7.67 5.58 -6.73
C ARG A 31 -7.75 5.60 -8.24
N VAL A 32 -6.84 4.87 -8.88
CA VAL A 32 -6.97 4.46 -10.28
C VAL A 32 -7.88 3.24 -10.33
N THR A 33 -7.54 2.21 -9.56
CA THR A 33 -8.35 1.02 -9.36
C THR A 33 -8.30 0.57 -7.90
N ASP A 34 -9.29 -0.23 -7.49
CA ASP A 34 -9.25 -0.98 -6.24
C ASP A 34 -9.83 -2.37 -6.47
N SER A 35 -9.15 -3.40 -5.94
CA SER A 35 -9.52 -4.81 -6.09
C SER A 35 -9.79 -5.50 -4.76
N LEU A 36 -9.96 -4.73 -3.67
CA LEU A 36 -10.24 -5.27 -2.35
C LEU A 36 -11.54 -6.07 -2.35
N THR A 37 -11.45 -7.35 -2.01
CA THR A 37 -12.58 -8.27 -2.00
C THR A 37 -12.43 -9.29 -0.88
N GLU A 38 -13.56 -9.87 -0.46
CA GLU A 38 -13.55 -11.09 0.35
C GLU A 38 -13.63 -12.29 -0.58
N ASN A 39 -12.63 -13.17 -0.51
CA ASN A 39 -12.61 -14.46 -1.20
C ASN A 39 -12.99 -15.53 -0.19
N VAL A 40 -13.93 -16.39 -0.54
CA VAL A 40 -14.44 -17.46 0.33
C VAL A 40 -14.09 -18.81 -0.28
N THR A 41 -13.46 -19.67 0.51
CA THR A 41 -13.16 -21.06 0.15
C THR A 41 -14.21 -21.98 0.75
N THR A 42 -14.67 -22.93 -0.05
CA THR A 42 -15.63 -23.95 0.35
C THR A 42 -15.07 -25.34 0.12
N GLU A 43 -15.47 -26.30 0.93
CA GLU A 43 -15.11 -27.71 0.80
C GLU A 43 -16.36 -28.57 0.68
N ASP A 44 -16.38 -29.48 -0.31
CA ASP A 44 -17.46 -30.44 -0.50
C ASP A 44 -17.38 -31.55 0.56
N SER A 45 -18.54 -31.95 1.10
CA SER A 45 -18.60 -33.11 1.99
C SER A 45 -18.20 -34.40 1.24
N SER A 46 -17.28 -35.15 1.85
CA SER A 46 -16.83 -36.48 1.39
C SER A 46 -17.61 -37.63 2.03
N GLU A 47 -18.70 -37.33 2.75
CA GLU A 47 -19.53 -38.36 3.38
C GLU A 47 -20.22 -39.24 2.33
N VAL A 48 -20.09 -40.56 2.49
CA VAL A 48 -20.78 -41.54 1.64
C VAL A 48 -22.17 -41.77 2.21
N VAL A 49 -23.19 -41.28 1.50
CA VAL A 49 -24.61 -41.55 1.81
C VAL A 49 -25.18 -42.63 0.90
N ASP A 50 -26.30 -43.21 1.32
CA ASP A 50 -27.11 -44.13 0.51
C ASP A 50 -27.89 -43.39 -0.60
N SER A 51 -27.14 -42.62 -1.38
CA SER A 51 -27.63 -41.80 -2.49
C SER A 51 -26.49 -41.59 -3.49
N ARG A 52 -26.85 -41.39 -4.76
CA ARG A 52 -25.89 -41.12 -5.84
C ARG A 52 -25.54 -39.64 -5.98
N PHE A 53 -26.07 -38.78 -5.12
CA PHE A 53 -25.85 -37.33 -5.17
C PHE A 53 -24.75 -36.90 -4.19
N ARG A 54 -23.92 -35.93 -4.59
CA ARG A 54 -22.98 -35.27 -3.69
C ARG A 54 -23.74 -34.54 -2.59
N GLN A 55 -23.17 -34.52 -1.40
CA GLN A 55 -23.63 -33.65 -0.34
C GLN A 55 -23.18 -32.21 -0.58
N GLY A 56 -23.77 -31.26 0.15
CA GLY A 56 -23.45 -29.84 0.04
C GLY A 56 -22.02 -29.50 0.49
N ALA A 57 -21.61 -28.28 0.18
CA ALA A 57 -20.34 -27.71 0.60
C ALA A 57 -20.48 -26.88 1.87
N VAL A 58 -19.40 -26.79 2.65
CA VAL A 58 -19.28 -25.89 3.80
C VAL A 58 -18.22 -24.83 3.56
N VAL A 59 -18.41 -23.63 4.11
CA VAL A 59 -17.37 -22.59 4.09
C VAL A 59 -16.29 -22.98 5.08
N THR A 60 -15.03 -22.96 4.63
CA THR A 60 -13.86 -23.32 5.44
C THR A 60 -12.96 -22.14 5.73
N GLU A 61 -12.93 -21.15 4.84
CA GLU A 61 -12.03 -20.02 4.94
C GLU A 61 -12.60 -18.78 4.23
N ALA A 62 -12.25 -17.60 4.74
CA ALA A 62 -12.43 -16.34 4.05
C ALA A 62 -11.14 -15.50 4.14
N GLU A 63 -10.89 -14.70 3.11
CA GLU A 63 -9.74 -13.80 3.01
C GLU A 63 -10.16 -12.46 2.42
N VAL A 64 -9.90 -11.38 3.17
CA VAL A 64 -10.05 -10.02 2.64
C VAL A 64 -8.69 -9.57 2.12
N THR A 65 -8.53 -9.55 0.80
CA THR A 65 -7.27 -9.17 0.15
C THR A 65 -7.55 -8.35 -1.10
N GLY A 66 -6.56 -7.55 -1.50
CA GLY A 66 -6.61 -6.83 -2.76
C GLY A 66 -5.57 -5.73 -2.83
N GLN A 67 -5.72 -4.87 -3.83
CA GLN A 67 -4.79 -3.79 -4.14
C GLN A 67 -5.51 -2.46 -4.24
N LEU A 68 -4.78 -1.40 -3.95
CA LEU A 68 -5.20 -0.02 -4.16
C LEU A 68 -4.16 0.66 -5.03
N GLU A 69 -4.48 0.79 -6.32
CA GLU A 69 -3.62 1.48 -7.29
C GLU A 69 -3.94 2.97 -7.29
N PHE A 70 -2.91 3.79 -7.33
CA PHE A 70 -3.07 5.24 -7.25
C PHE A 70 -2.03 6.01 -8.05
N GLU A 71 -2.36 7.27 -8.29
CA GLU A 71 -1.45 8.29 -8.78
C GLU A 71 -1.07 9.18 -7.59
N LEU A 72 0.22 9.42 -7.40
CA LEU A 72 0.70 10.08 -6.19
C LEU A 72 0.17 11.52 -6.11
N SER A 73 -0.40 11.85 -4.96
CA SER A 73 -0.76 13.20 -4.56
C SER A 73 -0.42 13.39 -3.09
N LEU A 74 0.34 14.46 -2.79
CA LEU A 74 0.83 14.71 -1.44
C LEU A 74 -0.34 14.91 -0.47
N GLY A 75 -0.28 14.23 0.68
CA GLY A 75 -1.25 14.22 1.77
C GLY A 75 -2.36 13.18 1.65
N THR A 76 -2.71 12.75 0.42
CA THR A 76 -3.87 11.85 0.23
C THR A 76 -3.66 10.46 0.81
N PHE A 77 -2.41 9.98 0.83
CA PHE A 77 -2.08 8.60 1.19
C PHE A 77 -1.36 8.48 2.54
N ASP A 78 -1.32 9.54 3.35
CA ASP A 78 -0.59 9.56 4.63
C ASP A 78 -1.09 8.49 5.61
N LEU A 79 -2.38 8.18 5.60
CA LEU A 79 -2.96 7.09 6.39
C LEU A 79 -2.40 5.72 5.97
N PHE A 80 -2.28 5.47 4.67
CA PHE A 80 -1.75 4.20 4.16
C PHE A 80 -0.24 4.10 4.40
N LEU A 81 0.49 5.21 4.25
CA LEU A 81 1.93 5.26 4.57
C LEU A 81 2.17 5.00 6.07
N ASN A 82 1.38 5.62 6.95
CA ASN A 82 1.40 5.40 8.41
C ASN A 82 1.18 3.91 8.75
N VAL A 83 0.19 3.29 8.13
CA VAL A 83 -0.12 1.86 8.30
C VAL A 83 0.89 0.95 7.65
N LEU A 84 1.55 1.33 6.55
CA LEU A 84 2.64 0.58 5.94
C LEU A 84 3.92 0.65 6.80
N ALA A 85 4.20 1.80 7.40
CA ALA A 85 5.40 2.04 8.19
C ALA A 85 5.38 1.39 9.59
N PHE A 86 4.20 0.97 10.07
CA PHE A 86 3.95 0.48 11.44
C PHE A 86 4.42 1.49 12.50
N ASN A 87 4.23 2.79 12.22
CA ASN A 87 4.76 3.85 13.04
C ASN A 87 3.93 5.12 12.92
N ASN A 88 3.86 5.91 14.00
CA ASN A 88 3.15 7.19 13.97
C ASN A 88 3.97 8.26 13.25
N TRP A 89 3.28 9.20 12.61
CA TRP A 89 3.90 10.46 12.19
C TRP A 89 4.42 11.24 13.42
N ALA A 90 5.70 11.59 13.40
CA ALA A 90 6.32 12.48 14.37
C ALA A 90 6.51 13.85 13.72
N ALA A 91 5.58 14.76 14.01
CA ALA A 91 5.42 16.01 13.24
C ALA A 91 5.28 15.70 11.73
N ASN A 92 6.23 16.13 10.90
CA ASN A 92 6.21 15.92 9.44
C ASN A 92 7.18 14.80 8.99
N ALA A 93 7.52 13.86 9.87
CA ALA A 93 8.40 12.75 9.57
C ALA A 93 7.74 11.39 9.89
N LEU A 94 8.00 10.40 9.04
CA LEU A 94 7.56 9.03 9.21
C LEU A 94 8.75 8.11 8.96
N SER A 95 9.02 7.21 9.91
CA SER A 95 10.06 6.19 9.79
C SER A 95 9.42 4.82 9.57
N PHE A 96 9.86 4.12 8.53
CA PHE A 96 9.43 2.76 8.20
C PHE A 96 10.13 1.72 9.08
N GLY A 97 9.48 0.58 9.30
CA GLY A 97 9.99 -0.49 10.16
C GLY A 97 9.70 -0.29 11.64
N GLY A 98 8.60 0.40 11.99
CA GLY A 98 8.14 0.51 13.36
C GLY A 98 7.48 -0.78 13.88
N GLY A 99 7.15 -0.81 15.17
CA GLY A 99 6.46 -1.93 15.84
C GLY A 99 5.02 -1.65 16.25
N VAL A 100 4.44 -0.53 15.80
CA VAL A 100 3.08 -0.12 16.16
C VAL A 100 2.12 -0.56 15.06
N ARG A 101 1.50 -1.72 15.27
CA ARG A 101 0.46 -2.24 14.35
C ARG A 101 -0.69 -1.26 14.27
N LYS A 102 -1.09 -0.97 13.04
CA LYS A 102 -2.22 -0.09 12.72
C LYS A 102 -3.13 -0.79 11.72
N SER A 103 -4.39 -0.37 11.71
CA SER A 103 -5.34 -0.80 10.72
C SER A 103 -6.32 0.31 10.35
N LEU A 104 -6.99 0.13 9.23
CA LEU A 104 -7.98 1.04 8.68
C LEU A 104 -9.34 0.35 8.58
N THR A 105 -10.40 1.14 8.71
CA THR A 105 -11.69 0.80 8.12
C THR A 105 -11.77 1.46 6.74
N LEU A 106 -12.04 0.67 5.70
CA LEU A 106 -12.31 1.15 4.35
C LEU A 106 -13.80 1.05 4.04
N VAL A 107 -14.38 2.11 3.50
CA VAL A 107 -15.79 2.15 3.08
C VAL A 107 -15.86 2.46 1.60
N LYS A 108 -16.34 1.50 0.82
CA LYS A 108 -16.62 1.65 -0.62
C LYS A 108 -18.12 1.84 -0.82
N VAL A 109 -18.49 3.01 -1.33
CA VAL A 109 -19.89 3.42 -1.52
C VAL A 109 -20.21 3.41 -3.00
N PHE A 110 -21.25 2.67 -3.39
CA PHE A 110 -21.85 2.66 -4.71
C PHE A 110 -23.13 3.52 -4.65
N GLU A 111 -22.98 4.83 -4.86
CA GLU A 111 -24.03 5.82 -4.57
C GLU A 111 -25.30 5.63 -5.40
N ASP A 112 -25.15 5.16 -6.63
CA ASP A 112 -26.25 4.99 -7.59
C ASP A 112 -27.12 3.75 -7.37
N ILE A 113 -26.61 2.76 -6.61
CA ILE A 113 -27.34 1.52 -6.31
C ILE A 113 -27.57 1.31 -4.81
N GLY A 114 -27.20 2.30 -3.97
CA GLY A 114 -27.41 2.24 -2.51
C GLY A 114 -26.72 1.06 -1.85
N GLN A 115 -25.51 0.71 -2.30
CA GLN A 115 -24.71 -0.37 -1.71
C GLN A 115 -23.46 0.20 -1.06
N VAL A 116 -23.15 -0.30 0.14
CA VAL A 116 -21.98 0.10 0.92
C VAL A 116 -21.24 -1.13 1.37
N PHE A 117 -19.97 -1.19 1.02
CA PHE A 117 -19.04 -2.25 1.37
C PHE A 117 -18.10 -1.70 2.43
N ILE A 118 -18.00 -2.38 3.57
CA ILE A 118 -17.17 -1.96 4.70
C ILE A 118 -16.19 -3.07 5.00
N TYR A 119 -14.91 -2.74 4.90
CA TYR A 119 -13.80 -3.61 5.27
C TYR A 119 -13.14 -3.06 6.52
N ARG A 120 -12.83 -3.93 7.48
CA ARG A 120 -12.21 -3.55 8.75
C ARG A 120 -10.94 -4.35 9.03
N GLY A 121 -10.11 -3.82 9.91
CA GLY A 121 -8.82 -4.44 10.21
C GLY A 121 -7.88 -4.40 9.01
N ILE A 122 -8.03 -3.40 8.13
CA ILE A 122 -7.23 -3.33 6.91
C ILE A 122 -5.82 -2.88 7.25
N GLN A 123 -4.85 -3.73 6.94
CA GLN A 123 -3.43 -3.43 7.05
C GLN A 123 -2.80 -3.36 5.66
N VAL A 124 -1.69 -2.64 5.57
CA VAL A 124 -0.92 -2.53 4.33
C VAL A 124 0.24 -3.51 4.42
N ASN A 125 0.15 -4.61 3.67
CA ASN A 125 1.21 -5.63 3.61
C ASN A 125 2.35 -5.18 2.71
N THR A 126 2.02 -4.64 1.53
CA THR A 126 3.02 -4.17 0.56
C THR A 126 2.73 -2.75 0.12
N GLY A 127 3.79 -2.02 -0.21
CA GLY A 127 3.71 -0.70 -0.82
C GLY A 127 4.68 -0.62 -2.00
N GLU A 128 4.25 -0.01 -3.08
CA GLU A 128 5.09 0.26 -4.24
C GLU A 128 4.92 1.72 -4.67
N MET A 129 6.02 2.36 -5.06
CA MET A 129 6.01 3.65 -5.74
C MET A 129 6.93 3.59 -6.95
N THR A 130 6.43 4.00 -8.11
CA THR A 130 7.18 4.00 -9.36
C THR A 130 7.26 5.41 -9.94
N ILE A 131 8.49 5.83 -10.21
CA ILE A 131 8.84 7.07 -10.89
C ILE A 131 9.44 6.71 -12.25
N GLN A 132 8.88 7.26 -13.31
CA GLN A 132 9.32 7.02 -14.70
C GLN A 132 9.70 8.35 -15.38
N THR A 133 10.56 8.33 -16.39
CA THR A 133 10.97 9.54 -17.14
C THR A 133 9.81 10.30 -17.77
N THR A 134 8.69 9.63 -18.04
CA THR A 134 7.49 10.23 -18.63
C THR A 134 6.26 9.78 -17.85
N GLY A 135 5.26 10.64 -17.81
CA GLY A 135 4.01 10.36 -17.11
C GLY A 135 4.06 10.72 -15.62
N LYS A 136 3.11 10.13 -14.89
CA LYS A 136 2.81 10.43 -13.50
C LYS A 136 3.52 9.43 -12.59
N ILE A 137 3.83 9.84 -11.37
CA ILE A 137 4.29 8.89 -10.34
C ILE A 137 3.09 8.07 -9.90
N THR A 138 3.22 6.75 -10.00
CA THR A 138 2.19 5.80 -9.61
C THR A 138 2.60 5.05 -8.35
N GLY A 139 1.63 4.42 -7.69
CA GLY A 139 1.90 3.52 -6.60
C GLY A 139 0.78 2.51 -6.39
N ASN A 140 1.08 1.53 -5.56
CA ASN A 140 0.16 0.46 -5.21
C ASN A 140 0.31 0.11 -3.72
N PHE A 141 -0.81 -0.15 -3.04
CA PHE A 141 -0.82 -0.76 -1.73
C PHE A 141 -1.46 -2.14 -1.79
N GLY A 142 -0.72 -3.17 -1.36
CA GLY A 142 -1.27 -4.50 -1.11
C GLY A 142 -1.95 -4.53 0.25
N LEU A 143 -3.26 -4.73 0.24
CA LEU A 143 -4.12 -4.65 1.41
C LEU A 143 -4.54 -6.05 1.85
N VAL A 144 -4.56 -6.24 3.16
CA VAL A 144 -5.08 -7.45 3.83
C VAL A 144 -6.03 -7.01 4.95
N GLY A 145 -7.08 -7.78 5.24
CA GLY A 145 -8.13 -7.37 6.18
C GLY A 145 -8.73 -8.50 7.00
N SER A 146 -9.40 -8.13 8.09
CA SER A 146 -9.96 -9.08 9.05
C SER A 146 -11.47 -9.27 8.91
N SER A 147 -12.18 -8.39 8.21
CA SER A 147 -13.62 -8.60 7.95
C SER A 147 -14.14 -7.79 6.78
N PHE A 148 -15.22 -8.29 6.20
CA PHE A 148 -16.04 -7.61 5.21
C PHE A 148 -17.50 -7.64 5.63
N THR A 149 -18.20 -6.53 5.43
CA THR A 149 -19.65 -6.42 5.66
C THR A 149 -20.28 -5.56 4.58
N ARG A 150 -21.54 -5.87 4.25
CA ARG A 150 -22.36 -5.07 3.33
C ARG A 150 -23.52 -4.46 4.07
N GLN A 151 -23.83 -3.21 3.73
CA GLN A 151 -25.02 -2.52 4.22
C GLN A 151 -25.54 -1.52 3.19
N GLN A 152 -26.71 -0.94 3.47
CA GLN A 152 -27.34 0.05 2.60
C GLN A 152 -27.15 1.50 3.08
N VAL A 153 -26.81 1.68 4.36
CA VAL A 153 -26.59 3.00 4.96
C VAL A 153 -25.11 3.35 4.87
N ASN A 154 -24.77 4.52 4.33
CA ASN A 154 -23.40 5.01 4.32
C ASN A 154 -23.01 5.51 5.72
N PRO A 155 -22.04 4.89 6.42
CA PRO A 155 -21.61 5.35 7.75
C PRO A 155 -20.66 6.56 7.68
N VAL A 156 -20.24 6.98 6.48
CA VAL A 156 -19.29 8.07 6.28
C VAL A 156 -19.98 9.42 6.42
N THR A 157 -19.53 10.20 7.40
CA THR A 157 -20.00 11.57 7.68
C THR A 157 -18.86 12.56 7.55
N ASN A 158 -19.09 13.70 6.90
CA ASN A 158 -18.14 14.81 6.78
C ASN A 158 -16.70 14.38 6.41
N PRO A 159 -16.49 13.61 5.31
CA PRO A 159 -15.16 13.14 4.96
C PRO A 159 -14.26 14.32 4.57
N ILE A 160 -13.03 14.28 5.07
CA ILE A 160 -11.96 15.16 4.63
C ILE A 160 -11.70 14.88 3.15
N PRO A 161 -11.72 15.91 2.28
CA PRO A 161 -11.51 15.71 0.85
C PRO A 161 -10.07 15.30 0.56
N ALA A 162 -9.88 14.47 -0.45
CA ALA A 162 -8.56 14.18 -0.99
C ALA A 162 -7.89 15.46 -1.52
N SER A 163 -6.56 15.46 -1.57
CA SER A 163 -5.77 16.57 -2.08
C SER A 163 -6.24 16.97 -3.48
N THR A 164 -6.59 18.25 -3.69
CA THR A 164 -6.98 18.79 -5.01
C THR A 164 -5.79 19.13 -5.89
N ARG A 165 -4.58 18.81 -5.43
CA ARG A 165 -3.32 19.18 -6.08
C ARG A 165 -3.08 18.31 -7.32
N PRO A 166 -2.37 18.84 -8.34
CA PRO A 166 -2.04 18.05 -9.51
C PRO A 166 -1.16 16.87 -9.12
N LEU A 167 -1.35 15.78 -9.83
CA LEU A 167 -0.56 14.56 -9.70
C LEU A 167 0.90 14.88 -9.99
N VAL A 168 1.79 14.28 -9.23
CA VAL A 168 3.23 14.50 -9.40
C VAL A 168 3.78 13.63 -10.53
N SER A 169 4.87 14.10 -11.14
CA SER A 169 5.54 13.52 -12.31
C SER A 169 7.06 13.60 -12.13
N MET A 170 7.86 13.07 -13.06
CA MET A 170 9.33 13.13 -12.95
C MET A 170 9.90 14.55 -12.75
N PRO A 171 9.42 15.61 -13.43
CA PRO A 171 9.87 16.98 -13.16
C PRO A 171 9.66 17.47 -11.73
N ASN A 172 8.82 16.80 -10.94
CA ASN A 172 8.63 17.10 -9.52
C ASN A 172 9.71 16.48 -8.63
N VAL A 173 10.56 15.61 -9.17
CA VAL A 173 11.65 14.97 -8.43
C VAL A 173 12.88 15.88 -8.42
N GLU A 174 13.24 16.33 -7.23
CA GLU A 174 14.34 17.26 -6.99
C GLU A 174 15.36 16.63 -6.02
N LYS A 175 16.56 17.22 -5.93
CA LYS A 175 17.61 16.79 -5.00
C LYS A 175 17.88 15.28 -5.01
N LEU A 176 17.91 14.67 -6.20
CA LEU A 176 18.30 13.27 -6.34
C LEU A 176 19.80 13.15 -6.09
N LEU A 177 20.16 12.67 -4.89
CA LEU A 177 21.53 12.45 -4.44
C LEU A 177 21.76 10.97 -4.17
N ILE A 178 22.92 10.48 -4.63
CA ILE A 178 23.47 9.18 -4.26
C ILE A 178 24.77 9.43 -3.52
N ASN A 179 24.93 8.89 -2.31
CA ASN A 179 26.09 9.14 -1.43
C ASN A 179 26.32 10.63 -1.18
N GLY A 180 25.23 11.40 -1.06
CA GLY A 180 25.25 12.86 -0.89
C GLY A 180 25.67 13.65 -2.13
N GLN A 181 25.95 12.99 -3.27
CA GLN A 181 26.35 13.63 -4.52
C GLN A 181 25.19 13.69 -5.51
N SER A 182 24.99 14.84 -6.16
CA SER A 182 24.03 14.95 -7.26
C SER A 182 24.49 14.11 -8.45
N ILE A 183 23.54 13.38 -9.04
CA ILE A 183 23.78 12.60 -10.26
C ILE A 183 23.51 13.38 -11.54
N GLN A 184 22.96 14.59 -11.45
CA GLN A 184 22.59 15.40 -12.62
C GLN A 184 23.82 15.67 -13.49
N GLY A 185 23.71 15.35 -14.79
CA GLY A 185 24.82 15.49 -15.75
C GLY A 185 25.93 14.43 -15.62
N LYS A 186 25.83 13.49 -14.68
CA LYS A 186 26.82 12.42 -14.44
C LYS A 186 26.26 11.02 -14.70
N ALA A 187 25.01 10.78 -14.30
CA ALA A 187 24.23 9.58 -14.60
C ALA A 187 22.78 9.98 -14.88
N CYS A 188 22.06 9.18 -15.68
CA CYS A 188 20.67 9.46 -16.03
C CYS A 188 19.77 8.33 -15.54
N LEU A 189 18.96 8.59 -14.50
CA LEU A 189 17.96 7.68 -13.98
C LEU A 189 16.75 7.64 -14.91
N GLN A 190 16.38 6.45 -15.39
CA GLN A 190 15.24 6.21 -16.29
C GLN A 190 13.98 5.81 -15.52
N THR A 191 14.13 4.92 -14.54
CA THR A 191 13.03 4.48 -13.68
C THR A 191 13.54 4.25 -12.27
N LEU A 192 12.71 4.58 -11.29
CA LEU A 192 12.93 4.25 -9.88
C LEU A 192 11.66 3.62 -9.33
N THR A 193 11.77 2.37 -8.89
CA THR A 193 10.70 1.68 -8.17
C THR A 193 11.16 1.42 -6.74
N ILE A 194 10.36 1.82 -5.78
CA ILE A 194 10.58 1.57 -4.37
C ILE A 194 9.50 0.61 -3.91
N ASN A 195 9.92 -0.51 -3.32
CA ASN A 195 9.04 -1.54 -2.82
C ASN A 195 9.23 -1.71 -1.31
N PHE A 196 8.13 -1.92 -0.62
CA PHE A 196 8.03 -2.18 0.81
C PHE A 196 7.21 -3.45 1.01
N SER A 197 7.66 -4.33 1.90
CA SER A 197 6.90 -5.51 2.34
C SER A 197 7.02 -5.67 3.85
N ASN A 198 5.89 -5.72 4.54
CA ASN A 198 5.83 -6.08 5.95
C ASN A 198 5.80 -7.60 6.17
N ASN A 199 5.71 -8.37 5.08
CA ASN A 199 5.65 -9.83 5.10
C ASN A 199 4.61 -10.36 6.10
N LEU A 200 3.43 -9.73 6.08
CA LEU A 200 2.35 -10.01 7.02
C LEU A 200 1.86 -11.44 6.89
N GLU A 201 1.72 -12.11 8.03
CA GLU A 201 1.23 -13.48 8.11
C GLU A 201 -0.15 -13.51 8.78
N ALA A 202 -1.12 -14.13 8.11
CA ALA A 202 -2.46 -14.32 8.61
C ALA A 202 -2.48 -15.35 9.76
N ILE A 203 -3.05 -14.97 10.91
CA ILE A 203 -3.23 -15.88 12.03
C ILE A 203 -4.72 -16.22 12.18
N ARG A 204 -5.01 -17.52 12.17
CA ARG A 204 -6.35 -18.08 12.33
C ARG A 204 -6.40 -18.86 13.64
N CYS A 205 -7.43 -18.59 14.45
CA CYS A 205 -7.58 -19.23 15.76
C CYS A 205 -8.87 -20.06 15.81
N ILE A 206 -8.76 -21.30 16.28
CA ILE A 206 -9.90 -22.16 16.58
C ILE A 206 -10.73 -21.49 17.68
N GLY A 207 -12.06 -21.46 17.52
CA GLY A 207 -12.98 -20.85 18.48
C GLY A 207 -13.18 -19.34 18.30
N SER A 208 -12.53 -18.71 17.31
CA SER A 208 -12.78 -17.29 16.96
C SER A 208 -14.20 -17.03 16.42
N GLY A 209 -14.85 -18.07 15.89
CA GLY A 209 -16.16 -17.94 15.23
C GLY A 209 -16.12 -17.17 13.91
N LYS A 210 -14.93 -16.92 13.35
CA LYS A 210 -14.71 -16.20 12.10
C LYS A 210 -14.03 -17.10 11.08
N TYR A 211 -14.37 -16.91 9.80
CA TYR A 211 -13.67 -17.54 8.68
C TYR A 211 -12.45 -16.73 8.22
N THR A 212 -12.40 -15.44 8.54
CA THR A 212 -11.29 -14.54 8.25
C THR A 212 -10.18 -14.64 9.32
N PRO A 213 -8.94 -14.20 9.02
CA PRO A 213 -7.88 -14.12 10.03
C PRO A 213 -8.27 -13.21 11.19
N GLU A 214 -7.87 -13.59 12.41
CA GLU A 214 -8.12 -12.79 13.61
C GLU A 214 -7.22 -11.56 13.64
N PHE A 215 -5.96 -11.72 13.24
CA PHE A 215 -4.98 -10.64 13.07
C PHE A 215 -3.89 -11.08 12.09
N TYR A 216 -3.09 -10.10 11.65
CA TYR A 216 -1.85 -10.36 10.92
C TYR A 216 -0.64 -10.02 11.79
N LEU A 217 0.38 -10.87 11.76
CA LEU A 217 1.66 -10.62 12.41
C LEU A 217 2.67 -10.09 11.40
N GLU A 218 3.38 -9.03 11.76
CA GLU A 218 4.55 -8.56 11.02
C GLU A 218 5.71 -9.54 11.14
N LYS A 219 6.39 -9.71 10.01
CA LYS A 219 7.74 -10.28 9.96
C LYS A 219 8.72 -9.15 9.68
N MET A 220 9.98 -9.50 9.41
CA MET A 220 10.98 -8.50 9.02
C MET A 220 10.49 -7.73 7.80
N MET A 221 10.60 -6.41 7.87
CA MET A 221 10.25 -5.54 6.77
C MET A 221 11.34 -5.56 5.71
N ASP A 222 10.96 -5.81 4.46
CA ASP A 222 11.85 -5.67 3.30
C ASP A 222 11.61 -4.33 2.62
N ILE A 223 12.69 -3.60 2.36
CA ILE A 223 12.69 -2.37 1.57
C ILE A 223 13.63 -2.57 0.40
N GLY A 224 13.11 -2.49 -0.82
CA GLY A 224 13.87 -2.58 -2.05
C GLY A 224 13.78 -1.30 -2.86
N VAL A 225 14.88 -0.98 -3.54
CA VAL A 225 14.95 0.13 -4.49
C VAL A 225 15.52 -0.42 -5.79
N ASN A 226 14.71 -0.41 -6.83
CA ASN A 226 15.08 -0.82 -8.17
C ASN A 226 15.23 0.42 -9.06
N ALA A 227 16.45 0.70 -9.50
CA ALA A 227 16.76 1.86 -10.32
C ALA A 227 17.36 1.43 -11.65
N ASN A 228 16.85 1.99 -12.75
CA ASN A 228 17.43 1.80 -14.08
C ASN A 228 18.16 3.08 -14.48
N PHE A 229 19.45 2.96 -14.83
CA PHE A 229 20.26 4.07 -15.27
C PHE A 229 20.71 3.86 -16.71
N MET A 230 20.76 4.95 -17.49
CA MET A 230 21.58 4.96 -18.70
C MET A 230 23.05 4.76 -18.31
N PHE A 231 23.70 3.83 -19.00
CA PHE A 231 25.09 3.49 -18.68
C PHE A 231 26.03 4.68 -18.89
N SER A 232 26.77 5.01 -17.83
CA SER A 232 27.67 6.16 -17.73
C SER A 232 28.90 5.77 -16.91
N ALA A 233 29.97 6.57 -16.97
CA ALA A 233 31.16 6.34 -16.15
C ALA A 233 30.84 6.34 -14.64
N THR A 234 29.90 7.18 -14.20
CA THR A 234 29.46 7.22 -12.81
C THR A 234 28.66 5.98 -12.42
N SER A 235 27.68 5.55 -13.21
CA SER A 235 26.91 4.34 -12.91
C SER A 235 27.75 3.06 -13.01
N ALA A 236 28.76 3.03 -13.88
CA ALA A 236 29.71 1.93 -13.96
C ALA A 236 30.49 1.74 -12.65
N SER A 237 30.89 2.83 -11.99
CA SER A 237 31.60 2.76 -10.71
C SER A 237 30.79 2.12 -9.57
N TRP A 238 29.45 2.13 -9.67
CA TRP A 238 28.58 1.53 -8.65
C TRP A 238 28.48 0.00 -8.77
N ILE A 239 28.91 -0.59 -9.89
CA ILE A 239 28.89 -2.05 -10.08
C ILE A 239 29.85 -2.73 -9.10
N ASP A 240 30.99 -2.12 -8.82
CA ASP A 240 31.99 -2.67 -7.89
C ASP A 240 31.44 -2.80 -6.46
N ALA A 241 30.45 -1.96 -6.10
CA ALA A 241 29.80 -2.00 -4.79
C ALA A 241 29.10 -3.33 -4.49
N ILE A 242 28.74 -4.12 -5.50
CA ILE A 242 28.15 -5.46 -5.31
C ILE A 242 29.11 -6.37 -4.54
N LYS A 243 30.40 -6.28 -4.86
CA LYS A 243 31.45 -7.11 -4.25
C LYS A 243 31.91 -6.54 -2.91
N THR A 244 32.06 -5.23 -2.82
CA THR A 244 32.57 -4.57 -1.62
C THR A 244 31.52 -4.42 -0.52
N ARG A 245 30.22 -4.54 -0.87
CA ARG A 245 29.08 -4.28 0.03
C ARG A 245 29.11 -2.86 0.59
N ASP A 246 29.58 -1.91 -0.23
CA ASP A 246 29.58 -0.50 0.15
C ASP A 246 28.14 -0.04 0.42
N VAL A 247 27.96 0.70 1.51
CA VAL A 247 26.68 1.26 1.90
C VAL A 247 26.42 2.55 1.14
N PHE A 248 25.27 2.59 0.47
CA PHE A 248 24.79 3.72 -0.31
C PHE A 248 23.77 4.53 0.49
N THR A 249 23.75 5.84 0.24
CA THR A 249 22.62 6.69 0.60
C THR A 249 21.87 7.10 -0.65
N LEU A 250 20.54 7.11 -0.57
CA LEU A 250 19.67 7.66 -1.61
C LEU A 250 18.74 8.68 -0.98
N THR A 251 18.73 9.89 -1.52
CA THR A 251 17.80 10.94 -1.10
C THR A 251 17.21 11.62 -2.30
N PHE A 252 15.93 11.96 -2.25
CA PHE A 252 15.27 12.79 -3.25
C PHE A 252 14.02 13.43 -2.65
N ASP A 253 13.66 14.60 -3.17
CA ASP A 253 12.44 15.31 -2.85
C ASP A 253 11.42 15.10 -3.98
N ILE A 254 10.14 14.96 -3.64
CA ILE A 254 9.02 15.08 -4.58
C ILE A 254 8.24 16.32 -4.20
N THR A 255 8.33 17.37 -5.01
CA THR A 255 7.73 18.68 -4.75
C THR A 255 6.54 18.94 -5.66
N ASP A 256 5.36 19.23 -5.10
CA ASP A 256 4.19 19.61 -5.90
C ASP A 256 4.26 21.06 -6.41
N THR A 257 3.35 21.41 -7.32
CA THR A 257 3.27 22.77 -7.91
C THR A 257 3.01 23.90 -6.91
N LYS A 258 2.68 23.58 -5.65
CA LYS A 258 2.44 24.55 -4.57
C LYS A 258 3.59 24.57 -3.55
N GLY A 259 4.68 23.85 -3.81
CA GLY A 259 5.88 23.83 -2.97
C GLY A 259 5.78 22.93 -1.74
N SER A 260 4.71 22.14 -1.60
CA SER A 260 4.72 21.07 -0.59
C SER A 260 5.55 19.91 -1.08
N LYS A 261 6.15 19.16 -0.17
CA LYS A 261 7.10 18.10 -0.53
C LYS A 261 6.98 16.87 0.35
N TYR A 262 7.30 15.71 -0.24
CA TYR A 262 7.83 14.57 0.51
C TYR A 262 9.33 14.48 0.27
N SER A 263 10.08 14.26 1.35
CA SER A 263 11.52 14.01 1.29
C SER A 263 11.76 12.55 1.62
N PHE A 264 12.28 11.80 0.65
CA PHE A 264 12.66 10.40 0.85
C PHE A 264 14.13 10.33 1.23
N ASN A 265 14.41 9.57 2.28
CA ASN A 265 15.76 9.37 2.80
C ASN A 265 15.96 7.88 3.08
N PHE A 266 16.85 7.27 2.30
CA PHE A 266 17.33 5.91 2.51
C PHE A 266 18.79 6.03 2.98
N PRO A 267 19.04 5.93 4.30
CA PRO A 267 20.35 6.20 4.86
C PRO A 267 21.33 5.05 4.67
N GLN A 268 20.83 3.83 4.44
CA GLN A 268 21.64 2.64 4.24
C GLN A 268 20.96 1.74 3.21
N LEU A 269 21.58 1.65 2.04
CA LEU A 269 21.21 0.73 0.96
C LEU A 269 22.45 -0.06 0.56
N GLU A 270 22.29 -1.32 0.17
CA GLU A 270 23.37 -2.10 -0.43
C GLU A 270 22.97 -2.52 -1.84
N VAL A 271 23.93 -2.45 -2.77
CA VAL A 271 23.70 -2.90 -4.14
C VAL A 271 23.70 -4.42 -4.15
N LYS A 272 22.53 -5.02 -4.35
CA LYS A 272 22.37 -6.47 -4.39
C LYS A 272 22.82 -7.06 -5.74
N GLU A 273 22.35 -6.44 -6.82
CA GLU A 273 22.56 -6.86 -8.20
C GLU A 273 22.66 -5.60 -9.09
N ALA A 274 23.50 -5.63 -10.12
CA ALA A 274 23.53 -4.63 -11.18
C ALA A 274 23.85 -5.33 -12.51
N ASN A 275 22.80 -5.64 -13.26
CA ASN A 275 22.95 -6.18 -14.60
C ASN A 275 23.48 -5.07 -15.51
N HIS A 276 24.66 -5.29 -16.08
CA HIS A 276 25.25 -4.40 -17.08
C HIS A 276 24.95 -4.94 -18.49
N PRO A 277 24.94 -4.07 -19.51
CA PRO A 277 24.87 -4.51 -20.91
C PRO A 277 26.06 -5.38 -21.32
#